data_AF-A0A9D7KCH1-F1
#
_entry.id   AF-A0A9D7KCH1-F1
#
_cell.length_a   1.000
_cell.length_b   1.000
_cell.length_c   1.000
_cell.angle_alpha   90.00
_cell.angle_beta   90.00
_cell.angle_gamma   90.00
#
_symmetry.space_group_name_H-M   'P 1'
#
loop_
_entity.id
_entity.type
_entity.pdbx_description
1 polymer ?
#
loop_
_entity_poly.entity_id
_entity_poly.type
_entity_poly.pdbx_seq_one_letter_code
_entity_poly.pdbx_strand_id
1 'polypeptide(L)'
;MFTPLFLRTTAQVVLLTFTSLTLQPLQAAVMAERHKQAAITASQTPAPQTKDERYGKGLESLREILERAENKQSRGERDDGEVKQLRTTKHNLEALENEVEADFIATGQHLKDANLPAEIINRHEAAVKEFKTKQNELKQKLKAVEEADDAKDQTKRTDKVKELATFMKANQHHKTHTLTDPNKLPFSTPNSTIRPPLETERAFKTSLFKPQAIHLAGPIPNGFTLPATSLPLTPTAADLAATEDIPSPPPSKPLPPA
;
A
#
# COMPACT_ATOMS: atom_id res chain seq x y z
N MET A 1 -45.40 75.66 -6.45
CA MET A 1 -44.33 75.38 -5.47
C MET A 1 -44.19 73.87 -5.35
N PHE A 2 -43.22 73.27 -6.03
CA PHE A 2 -42.84 71.87 -5.81
C PHE A 2 -41.49 71.87 -5.11
N THR A 3 -41.45 71.28 -3.91
CA THR A 3 -40.29 71.31 -3.02
C THR A 3 -39.15 70.43 -3.54
N PRO A 4 -37.89 70.92 -3.57
CA PRO A 4 -36.73 70.26 -4.18
C PRO A 4 -36.20 69.04 -3.43
N LEU A 5 -36.83 68.65 -2.30
CA LEU A 5 -36.45 67.47 -1.53
C LEU A 5 -36.99 66.16 -2.13
N PHE A 6 -38.14 66.19 -2.81
CA PHE A 6 -38.79 64.97 -3.29
C PHE A 6 -38.16 64.39 -4.58
N LEU A 7 -37.39 65.20 -5.31
CA LEU A 7 -36.71 64.78 -6.55
C LEU A 7 -35.32 64.16 -6.29
N ARG A 8 -34.72 64.41 -5.12
CA ARG A 8 -33.41 63.87 -4.74
C ARG A 8 -33.47 62.48 -4.13
N THR A 9 -34.57 62.14 -3.46
CA THR A 9 -34.76 60.83 -2.83
C THR A 9 -35.09 59.73 -3.84
N THR A 10 -35.86 60.03 -4.88
CA THR A 10 -36.16 59.04 -5.93
C THR A 10 -34.94 58.69 -6.78
N ALA A 11 -34.06 59.66 -7.06
CA ALA A 11 -32.81 59.43 -7.79
C ALA A 11 -31.83 58.52 -7.02
N GLN A 12 -31.77 58.62 -5.68
CA GLN A 12 -30.89 57.78 -4.86
C GLN A 12 -31.36 56.32 -4.77
N VAL A 13 -32.68 56.08 -4.73
CA VAL A 13 -33.23 54.71 -4.70
C VAL A 13 -33.06 54.00 -6.05
N VAL A 14 -33.16 54.72 -7.17
CA VAL A 14 -32.86 54.15 -8.51
C VAL A 14 -31.37 53.84 -8.67
N LEU A 15 -30.47 54.70 -8.15
CA LEU A 15 -29.02 54.45 -8.24
C LEU A 15 -28.57 53.26 -7.39
N LEU A 16 -29.16 53.05 -6.20
CA LEU A 16 -28.90 51.90 -5.32
C LEU A 16 -29.47 50.58 -5.88
N THR A 17 -30.64 50.62 -6.52
CA THR A 17 -31.23 49.43 -7.14
C THR A 17 -30.49 49.02 -8.42
N PHE A 18 -30.10 49.97 -9.27
CA PHE A 18 -29.38 49.69 -10.51
C PHE A 18 -27.92 49.23 -10.29
N THR A 19 -27.26 49.66 -9.20
CA THR A 19 -25.96 49.09 -8.78
C THR A 19 -26.11 47.69 -8.18
N SER A 20 -27.19 47.39 -7.44
CA SER A 20 -27.38 46.05 -6.88
C SER A 20 -27.76 44.99 -7.93
N LEU A 21 -28.42 45.37 -9.03
CA LEU A 21 -28.87 44.43 -10.06
C LEU A 21 -27.80 44.11 -11.13
N THR A 22 -26.74 44.92 -11.23
CA THR A 22 -25.66 44.71 -12.22
C THR A 22 -24.43 43.98 -11.65
N LEU A 23 -24.27 43.89 -10.32
CA LEU A 23 -23.13 43.18 -9.69
C LEU A 23 -23.39 41.72 -9.32
N GLN A 24 -24.64 41.24 -9.34
CA GLN A 24 -24.98 39.86 -8.97
C GLN A 24 -24.37 38.76 -9.87
N PRO A 25 -24.24 38.91 -11.21
CA PRO A 25 -23.70 37.81 -12.01
C PRO A 25 -22.19 37.59 -11.82
N LEU A 26 -21.45 38.58 -11.30
CA LEU A 26 -20.01 38.43 -11.06
C LEU A 26 -19.72 37.64 -9.77
N GLN A 27 -20.55 37.81 -8.73
CA GLN A 27 -20.37 37.12 -7.46
C GLN A 27 -20.65 35.62 -7.58
N ALA A 28 -21.62 35.21 -8.41
CA ALA A 28 -21.90 33.80 -8.68
C ALA A 28 -20.74 33.11 -9.43
N ALA A 29 -20.08 33.80 -10.36
CA ALA A 29 -18.91 33.27 -11.09
C ALA A 29 -17.68 33.14 -10.19
N VAL A 30 -17.41 34.14 -9.33
CA VAL A 30 -16.30 34.10 -8.36
C VAL A 30 -16.53 33.03 -7.29
N MET A 31 -17.78 32.82 -6.85
CA MET A 31 -18.11 31.73 -5.91
C MET A 31 -18.03 30.36 -6.58
N ALA A 32 -18.41 30.22 -7.86
CA ALA A 32 -18.25 28.97 -8.61
C ALA A 32 -16.75 28.62 -8.84
N GLU A 33 -15.90 29.63 -9.08
CA GLU A 33 -14.45 29.45 -9.13
C GLU A 33 -13.85 29.17 -7.75
N ARG A 34 -14.34 29.79 -6.68
CA ARG A 34 -13.93 29.50 -5.30
C ARG A 34 -14.35 28.10 -4.85
N HIS A 35 -15.50 27.59 -5.31
CA HIS A 35 -15.92 26.21 -5.07
C HIS A 35 -15.09 25.21 -5.90
N LYS A 36 -14.72 25.54 -7.14
CA LYS A 36 -13.77 24.73 -7.92
C LYS A 36 -12.37 24.74 -7.29
N GLN A 37 -11.87 25.91 -6.88
CA GLN A 37 -10.59 26.02 -6.18
C GLN A 37 -10.65 25.35 -4.81
N ALA A 38 -11.73 25.47 -4.04
CA ALA A 38 -11.91 24.74 -2.78
C ALA A 38 -12.00 23.22 -3.00
N ALA A 39 -12.58 22.73 -4.10
CA ALA A 39 -12.57 21.31 -4.45
C ALA A 39 -11.18 20.81 -4.88
N ILE A 40 -10.41 21.66 -5.58
CA ILE A 40 -9.01 21.39 -5.96
C ILE A 40 -8.10 21.43 -4.71
N THR A 41 -8.31 22.37 -3.78
CA THR A 41 -7.59 22.49 -2.51
C THR A 41 -8.01 21.42 -1.50
N ALA A 42 -9.27 20.99 -1.47
CA ALA A 42 -9.73 19.87 -0.64
C ALA A 42 -9.17 18.52 -1.11
N SER A 43 -8.86 18.40 -2.41
CA SER A 43 -8.15 17.24 -2.97
C SER A 43 -6.62 17.33 -2.81
N GLN A 44 -6.10 18.45 -2.30
CA GLN A 44 -4.67 18.72 -2.08
C GLN A 44 -4.35 19.08 -0.63
N THR A 45 -5.29 18.99 0.30
CA THR A 45 -4.95 19.11 1.72
C THR A 45 -4.23 17.81 2.07
N PRO A 46 -2.90 17.82 2.32
CA PRO A 46 -2.26 16.62 2.82
C PRO A 46 -3.02 16.21 4.08
N ALA A 47 -3.44 14.94 4.13
CA ALA A 47 -4.04 14.38 5.33
C ALA A 47 -3.21 14.81 6.55
N PRO A 48 -3.84 15.13 7.69
CA PRO A 48 -3.09 15.45 8.90
C PRO A 48 -2.09 14.32 9.13
N GLN A 49 -0.79 14.66 9.10
CA GLN A 49 0.27 13.67 9.12
C GLN A 49 0.08 12.77 10.34
N THR A 50 -0.08 11.48 10.06
CA THR A 50 -0.21 10.46 11.11
C THR A 50 1.10 10.41 11.90
N LYS A 51 1.05 9.93 13.15
CA LYS A 51 2.22 9.88 14.03
C LYS A 51 3.36 9.07 13.39
N ASP A 52 3.01 7.96 12.76
CA ASP A 52 3.92 7.10 11.98
C ASP A 52 4.60 7.85 10.83
N GLU A 53 3.85 8.70 10.10
CA GLU A 53 4.43 9.53 9.04
C GLU A 53 5.43 10.56 9.59
N ARG A 54 5.16 11.12 10.76
CA ARG A 54 6.08 12.07 11.41
C ARG A 54 7.36 11.37 11.84
N TYR A 55 7.23 10.18 12.43
CA TYR A 55 8.38 9.35 12.80
C TYR A 55 9.20 8.95 11.57
N GLY A 56 8.54 8.51 10.50
CA GLY A 56 9.16 8.19 9.21
C GLY A 56 9.90 9.38 8.60
N LYS A 57 9.31 10.58 8.62
CA LYS A 57 9.97 11.81 8.16
C LYS A 57 11.18 12.18 9.01
N GLY A 58 11.12 11.93 10.33
CA GLY A 58 12.27 12.10 11.22
C GLY A 58 13.44 11.18 10.83
N LEU A 59 13.16 9.91 10.52
CA LEU A 59 14.17 8.96 10.05
C LEU A 59 14.74 9.36 8.67
N GLU A 60 13.91 9.86 7.75
CA GLU A 60 14.38 10.35 6.46
C GLU A 60 15.26 11.59 6.62
N SER A 61 14.86 12.53 7.48
CA SER A 61 15.67 13.71 7.82
C SER A 61 17.03 13.31 8.39
N LEU A 62 17.06 12.28 9.25
CA LEU A 62 18.29 11.72 9.80
C LEU A 62 19.19 11.15 8.69
N ARG A 63 18.61 10.44 7.72
CA ARG A 63 19.32 9.93 6.53
C ARG A 63 19.93 11.05 5.71
N GLU A 64 19.15 12.09 5.39
CA GLU A 64 19.64 13.24 4.62
C GLU A 64 20.80 13.94 5.33
N ILE A 65 20.71 14.12 6.65
CA ILE A 65 21.80 14.71 7.43
C ILE A 65 23.06 13.84 7.37
N LEU A 66 22.92 12.52 7.48
CA LEU A 66 24.05 11.59 7.35
C LEU A 66 24.68 11.63 5.97
N GLU A 67 23.88 11.70 4.91
CA GLU A 67 24.37 11.82 3.54
C GLU A 67 25.14 13.13 3.34
N ARG A 68 24.65 14.24 3.89
CA ARG A 68 25.39 15.51 3.92
C ARG A 68 26.69 15.41 4.73
N ALA A 69 26.66 14.72 5.87
CA ALA A 69 27.84 14.52 6.71
C ALA A 69 28.91 13.68 5.98
N GLU A 70 28.53 12.56 5.36
CA GLU A 70 29.43 11.73 4.55
C GLU A 70 30.04 12.53 3.38
N ASN A 71 29.23 13.36 2.71
CA ASN A 71 29.70 14.21 1.61
C ASN A 71 30.64 15.33 2.05
N LYS A 72 30.52 15.84 3.28
CA LYS A 72 31.49 16.79 3.84
C LYS A 72 32.79 16.09 4.24
N GLN A 73 32.67 14.94 4.91
CA GLN A 73 33.81 14.14 5.31
C GLN A 73 34.65 13.67 4.11
N SER A 74 34.01 13.29 3.00
CA SER A 74 34.72 12.90 1.76
C SER A 74 35.48 14.05 1.11
N ARG A 75 35.05 15.29 1.35
CA ARG A 75 35.73 16.52 0.92
C ARG A 75 36.74 17.05 1.94
N GLY A 76 36.93 16.36 3.07
CA GLY A 76 37.81 16.81 4.16
C GLY A 76 37.27 18.01 4.94
N GLU A 77 35.98 18.33 4.80
CA GLU A 77 35.30 19.40 5.53
C GLU A 77 34.82 18.92 6.91
N ARG A 78 34.67 19.84 7.86
CA ARG A 78 34.09 19.54 9.18
C ARG A 78 32.57 19.40 9.07
N ASP A 79 32.03 18.39 9.75
CA ASP A 79 30.61 18.03 9.83
C ASP A 79 29.95 18.45 11.17
N ASP A 80 30.53 19.43 11.88
CA ASP A 80 30.06 19.87 13.21
C ASP A 80 28.58 20.33 13.18
N GLY A 81 28.15 20.96 12.07
CA GLY A 81 26.78 21.41 11.88
C GLY A 81 25.79 20.24 11.72
N GLU A 82 26.18 19.23 10.96
CA GLU A 82 25.39 18.02 10.73
C GLU A 82 25.25 17.22 12.01
N VAL A 83 26.32 17.06 12.79
CA VAL A 83 26.28 16.35 14.08
C VAL A 83 25.33 17.04 15.07
N LYS A 84 25.31 18.39 15.10
CA LYS A 84 24.34 19.15 15.89
C LYS A 84 22.89 18.95 15.41
N GLN A 85 22.68 18.85 14.09
CA GLN A 85 21.38 18.53 13.53
C GLN A 85 20.95 17.10 13.91
N LEU A 86 21.87 16.12 13.87
CA LEU A 86 21.60 14.74 14.30
C LEU A 86 21.12 14.68 15.75
N ARG A 87 21.76 15.43 16.66
CA ARG A 87 21.32 15.55 18.07
C ARG A 87 19.90 16.08 18.20
N THR A 88 19.58 17.12 17.43
CA THR A 88 18.24 17.73 17.45
C THR A 88 17.18 16.75 16.93
N THR A 89 17.48 16.08 15.81
CA THR A 89 16.57 15.08 15.22
C THR A 89 16.38 13.88 16.14
N LYS A 90 17.43 13.42 16.83
CA LYS A 90 17.33 12.35 17.83
C LYS A 90 16.33 12.71 18.93
N HIS A 91 16.45 13.88 19.54
CA HIS A 91 15.53 14.31 20.59
C HIS A 91 14.07 14.35 20.09
N ASN A 92 13.86 14.82 18.85
CA ASN A 92 12.53 14.83 18.25
C ASN A 92 12.00 13.40 18.00
N LEU A 93 12.87 12.48 17.57
CA LEU A 93 12.50 11.06 17.41
C LEU A 93 12.12 10.44 18.75
N GLU A 94 12.90 10.64 19.82
CA GLU A 94 12.60 10.10 21.16
C GLU A 94 11.22 10.54 21.68
N ALA A 95 10.79 11.77 21.37
CA ALA A 95 9.44 12.22 21.69
C ALA A 95 8.36 11.45 20.90
N LEU A 96 8.57 11.26 19.60
CA LEU A 96 7.65 10.55 18.70
C LEU A 96 7.60 9.03 18.97
N GLU A 97 8.67 8.44 19.49
CA GLU A 97 8.71 7.00 19.80
C GLU A 97 7.69 6.58 20.83
N ASN A 98 7.43 7.41 21.85
CA ASN A 98 6.40 7.13 22.85
C ASN A 98 5.00 7.09 22.21
N GLU A 99 4.76 7.92 21.20
CA GLU A 99 3.50 7.94 20.46
C GLU A 99 3.34 6.68 19.61
N VAL A 100 4.40 6.24 18.93
CA VAL A 100 4.42 5.01 18.12
C VAL A 100 4.23 3.76 19.00
N GLU A 101 4.87 3.71 20.18
CA GLU A 101 4.68 2.62 21.13
C GLU A 101 3.22 2.52 21.61
N ALA A 102 2.59 3.66 21.89
CA ALA A 102 1.18 3.71 22.26
C ALA A 102 0.28 3.15 21.14
N ASP A 103 0.60 3.46 19.87
CA ASP A 103 -0.15 2.95 18.72
C ASP A 103 0.05 1.43 18.52
N PHE A 104 1.24 0.89 18.79
CA PHE A 104 1.47 -0.57 18.80
C PHE A 104 0.68 -1.28 19.90
N ILE A 105 0.58 -0.68 21.09
CA ILE A 105 -0.21 -1.21 22.21
C ILE A 105 -1.69 -1.19 21.85
N ALA A 106 -2.20 -0.06 21.35
CA ALA A 106 -3.60 0.09 20.94
C ALA A 106 -3.97 -0.90 19.83
N THR A 107 -3.11 -1.06 18.83
CA THR A 107 -3.28 -2.07 17.77
C THR A 107 -3.28 -3.48 18.35
N GLY A 108 -2.34 -3.79 19.26
CA GLY A 108 -2.27 -5.09 19.91
C GLY A 108 -3.52 -5.43 20.73
N GLN A 109 -4.11 -4.45 21.42
CA GLN A 109 -5.39 -4.61 22.13
C GLN A 109 -6.53 -4.85 21.14
N HIS A 110 -6.63 -4.03 20.09
CA HIS A 110 -7.65 -4.19 19.06
C HIS A 110 -7.60 -5.57 18.39
N LEU A 111 -6.40 -6.12 18.12
CA LEU A 111 -6.25 -7.46 17.57
C LEU A 111 -6.73 -8.56 18.53
N LYS A 112 -6.56 -8.36 19.85
CA LYS A 112 -7.03 -9.29 20.89
C LYS A 112 -8.54 -9.21 21.06
N ASP A 113 -9.09 -7.99 21.12
CA ASP A 113 -10.53 -7.74 21.26
C ASP A 113 -11.32 -8.26 20.04
N ALA A 114 -10.72 -8.19 18.85
CA ALA A 114 -11.28 -8.76 17.62
C ALA A 114 -11.25 -10.30 17.56
N ASN A 115 -10.75 -10.99 18.60
CA ASN A 115 -10.63 -12.46 18.67
C ASN A 115 -9.96 -13.08 17.42
N LEU A 116 -8.91 -12.43 16.93
CA LEU A 116 -8.18 -12.92 15.77
C LEU A 116 -7.38 -14.19 16.09
N PRO A 117 -7.09 -15.04 15.08
CA PRO A 117 -6.26 -16.22 15.26
C PRO A 117 -4.91 -15.89 15.91
N ALA A 118 -4.43 -16.80 16.78
CA ALA A 118 -3.17 -16.62 17.51
C ALA A 118 -1.96 -16.33 16.60
N GLU A 119 -1.98 -16.83 15.35
CA GLU A 119 -0.95 -16.53 14.36
C GLU A 119 -0.83 -15.02 14.06
N ILE A 120 -1.95 -14.29 14.00
CA ILE A 120 -1.95 -12.83 13.73
C ILE A 120 -1.37 -12.08 14.93
N ILE A 121 -1.74 -12.48 16.14
CA ILE A 121 -1.23 -11.89 17.38
C ILE A 121 0.29 -12.10 17.46
N ASN A 122 0.75 -13.33 17.19
CA ASN A 122 2.18 -13.66 17.19
C ASN A 122 2.98 -12.85 16.14
N ARG A 123 2.40 -12.63 14.95
CA ARG A 123 3.03 -11.78 13.91
C ARG A 123 3.17 -10.33 14.36
N HIS A 124 2.14 -9.78 15.02
CA HIS A 124 2.20 -8.44 15.60
C HIS A 124 3.28 -8.34 16.68
N GLU A 125 3.29 -9.28 17.63
CA GLU A 125 4.29 -9.29 18.71
C GLU A 125 5.73 -9.43 18.16
N ALA A 126 5.93 -10.27 17.15
CA ALA A 126 7.20 -10.40 16.45
C ALA A 126 7.62 -9.09 15.77
N ALA A 127 6.71 -8.41 15.07
CA ALA A 127 6.98 -7.13 14.43
C ALA A 127 7.33 -6.03 15.45
N VAL A 128 6.59 -5.94 16.57
CA VAL A 128 6.88 -5.00 17.67
C VAL A 128 8.26 -5.28 18.27
N LYS A 129 8.61 -6.55 18.47
CA LYS A 129 9.93 -6.93 18.99
C LYS A 129 11.06 -6.55 18.02
N GLU A 130 10.88 -6.79 16.72
CA GLU A 130 11.85 -6.42 15.70
C GLU A 130 12.03 -4.90 15.63
N PHE A 131 10.92 -4.16 15.66
CA PHE A 131 10.93 -2.69 15.71
C PHE A 131 11.73 -2.18 16.91
N LYS A 132 11.45 -2.67 18.12
CA LYS A 132 12.16 -2.28 19.35
C LYS A 132 13.65 -2.60 19.29
N THR A 133 14.01 -3.76 18.72
CA THR A 133 15.41 -4.14 18.53
C THR A 133 16.13 -3.12 17.65
N LYS A 134 15.57 -2.80 16.48
CA LYS A 134 16.15 -1.82 15.55
C LYS A 134 16.19 -0.41 16.13
N GLN A 135 15.16 -0.01 16.87
CA GLN A 135 15.11 1.27 17.57
C GLN A 135 16.24 1.39 18.58
N ASN A 136 16.47 0.35 19.40
CA ASN A 136 17.56 0.34 20.37
C ASN A 136 18.93 0.40 19.70
N GLU A 137 19.14 -0.33 18.59
CA GLU A 137 20.37 -0.26 17.81
C GLU A 137 20.62 1.14 17.23
N LEU A 138 19.57 1.80 16.71
CA LEU A 138 19.65 3.18 16.24
C LEU A 138 20.06 4.13 17.36
N LYS A 139 19.42 4.04 18.53
CA LYS A 139 19.75 4.85 19.71
C LYS A 139 21.19 4.69 20.16
N GLN A 140 21.68 3.45 20.21
CA GLN A 140 23.06 3.15 20.60
C GLN A 140 24.06 3.80 19.62
N LYS A 141 23.80 3.69 18.31
CA LYS A 141 24.67 4.30 17.29
C LYS A 141 24.65 5.82 17.35
N LEU A 142 23.48 6.43 17.55
CA LEU A 142 23.37 7.88 17.74
C LEU A 142 24.12 8.35 18.99
N LYS A 143 23.97 7.64 20.11
CA LYS A 143 24.70 7.93 21.34
C LYS A 143 26.22 7.85 21.15
N ALA A 144 26.70 6.85 20.41
CA ALA A 144 28.13 6.72 20.12
C ALA A 144 28.69 7.91 19.29
N VAL A 145 27.89 8.47 18.38
CA VAL A 145 28.26 9.71 17.64
C VAL A 145 28.34 10.90 18.59
N GLU A 146 27.39 11.04 19.52
CA GLU A 146 27.38 12.13 20.51
C GLU A 146 28.58 12.03 21.47
N GLU A 147 28.86 10.85 21.99
CA GLU A 147 30.00 10.60 22.89
C GLU A 147 31.33 10.93 22.19
N ALA A 148 31.48 10.57 20.91
CA ALA A 148 32.68 10.89 20.13
C ALA A 148 32.83 12.40 19.87
N ASP A 149 31.71 13.09 19.63
CA ASP A 149 31.69 14.54 19.45
C ASP A 149 31.97 15.30 20.77
N ASP A 150 31.41 14.86 21.89
CA ASP A 150 31.67 15.42 23.22
C ASP A 150 33.13 15.22 23.65
N ALA A 151 33.72 14.08 23.27
CA ALA A 151 35.16 13.81 23.44
C ALA A 151 36.07 14.62 22.49
N LYS A 152 35.50 15.37 21.54
CA LYS A 152 36.21 16.13 20.50
C LYS A 152 37.16 15.27 19.65
N ASP A 153 36.84 13.98 19.51
CA ASP A 153 37.63 13.03 18.74
C ASP A 153 37.07 12.92 17.31
N GLN A 154 37.68 13.70 16.40
CA GLN A 154 37.23 13.82 15.02
C GLN A 154 37.26 12.47 14.28
N THR A 155 38.29 11.66 14.52
CA THR A 155 38.46 10.36 13.84
C THR A 155 37.37 9.39 14.29
N LYS A 156 37.17 9.26 15.62
CA LYS A 156 36.10 8.40 16.14
C LYS A 156 34.73 8.88 15.69
N ARG A 157 34.48 10.19 15.71
CA ARG A 157 33.20 10.75 15.24
C ARG A 157 32.93 10.38 13.80
N THR A 158 33.93 10.51 12.93
CA THR A 158 33.84 10.14 11.51
C THR A 158 33.49 8.66 11.36
N ASP A 159 34.15 7.77 12.09
CA ASP A 159 33.88 6.34 12.04
C ASP A 159 32.47 6.01 12.53
N LYS A 160 32.01 6.64 13.62
CA LYS A 160 30.65 6.44 14.16
C LYS A 160 29.55 6.96 13.23
N VAL A 161 29.78 8.09 12.55
CA VAL A 161 28.86 8.60 11.52
C VAL A 161 28.76 7.61 10.35
N LYS A 162 29.88 7.03 9.88
CA LYS A 162 29.88 6.01 8.83
C LYS A 162 29.18 4.72 9.25
N GLU A 163 29.42 4.25 10.47
CA GLU A 163 28.73 3.07 11.03
C GLU A 163 27.21 3.30 11.09
N LEU A 164 26.78 4.49 11.51
CA LEU A 164 25.37 4.88 11.57
C LEU A 164 24.76 4.99 10.16
N ALA A 165 25.48 5.59 9.20
CA ALA A 165 25.03 5.69 7.82
C ALA A 165 24.89 4.30 7.15
N THR A 166 25.82 3.38 7.43
CA THR A 166 25.75 1.99 6.95
C THR A 166 24.55 1.27 7.54
N PHE A 167 24.30 1.43 8.83
CA PHE A 167 23.12 0.88 9.49
C PHE A 167 21.81 1.42 8.89
N MET A 168 21.73 2.73 8.65
CA MET A 168 20.56 3.36 8.03
C MET A 168 20.33 2.84 6.62
N LYS A 169 21.40 2.65 5.82
CA LYS A 169 21.33 2.07 4.46
C LYS A 169 20.85 0.62 4.47
N ALA A 170 21.31 -0.19 5.42
CA ALA A 170 20.92 -1.60 5.54
C ALA A 170 19.47 -1.80 5.99
N ASN A 171 18.90 -0.83 6.71
CA ASN A 171 17.54 -0.91 7.25
C ASN A 171 16.53 -0.04 6.48
N GLN A 172 16.83 0.30 5.22
CA GLN A 172 15.89 1.03 4.36
C GLN A 172 14.74 0.12 3.95
N HIS A 173 13.55 0.41 4.45
CA HIS A 173 12.31 -0.17 3.93
C HIS A 173 11.79 0.68 2.77
N HIS A 174 12.47 0.64 1.63
CA HIS A 174 11.79 1.05 0.40
C HIS A 174 10.74 -0.01 0.07
N LYS A 175 9.54 0.40 -0.34
CA LYS A 175 8.62 -0.54 -0.97
C LYS A 175 9.31 -1.08 -2.21
N THR A 176 9.68 -2.36 -2.21
CA THR A 176 10.16 -3.02 -3.43
C THR A 176 8.97 -3.09 -4.38
N HIS A 177 8.82 -2.06 -5.20
CA HIS A 177 7.87 -2.11 -6.30
C HIS A 177 8.43 -3.10 -7.31
N THR A 178 7.83 -4.30 -7.37
CA THR A 178 8.03 -5.15 -8.54
C THR A 178 7.50 -4.38 -9.73
N LEU A 179 8.39 -3.99 -10.64
CA LEU A 179 7.98 -3.33 -11.87
C LEU A 179 6.98 -4.24 -12.56
N THR A 180 5.74 -3.76 -12.72
CA THR A 180 4.69 -4.51 -13.38
C THR A 180 5.10 -4.70 -14.84
N ASP A 181 5.62 -5.88 -15.18
CA ASP A 181 5.90 -6.23 -16.57
C ASP A 181 4.56 -6.27 -17.32
N PRO A 182 4.30 -5.33 -18.25
CA PRO A 182 3.02 -5.27 -18.94
C PRO A 182 2.69 -6.55 -19.71
N ASN A 183 3.71 -7.35 -20.06
CA ASN A 183 3.56 -8.60 -20.80
C ASN A 183 3.38 -9.83 -19.89
N LYS A 184 3.56 -9.69 -18.56
CA LYS A 184 3.40 -10.77 -17.57
C LYS A 184 2.36 -10.44 -16.51
N LEU A 185 1.31 -9.72 -16.91
CA LEU A 185 0.15 -9.52 -16.06
C LEU A 185 -0.57 -10.85 -15.84
N PRO A 186 -1.09 -11.12 -14.62
CA PRO A 186 -1.85 -12.34 -14.34
C PRO A 186 -3.16 -12.44 -15.15
N PHE A 187 -3.62 -11.31 -15.70
CA PHE A 187 -4.75 -11.18 -16.62
C PHE A 187 -4.28 -10.58 -17.95
N SER A 188 -3.30 -11.23 -18.58
CA SER A 188 -2.78 -10.79 -19.88
C SER A 188 -3.86 -10.85 -20.97
N THR A 189 -3.82 -9.89 -21.90
CA THR A 189 -4.61 -9.96 -23.12
C THR A 189 -4.14 -11.18 -23.94
N PRO A 190 -5.07 -12.00 -24.48
CA PRO A 190 -4.70 -13.18 -25.26
C PRO A 190 -3.69 -12.82 -26.35
N ASN A 191 -2.62 -13.62 -26.46
CA ASN A 191 -1.60 -13.44 -27.50
C ASN A 191 -2.27 -13.41 -28.89
N SER A 192 -1.88 -12.45 -29.73
CA SER A 192 -2.46 -12.18 -31.05
C SER A 192 -2.19 -13.26 -32.10
N THR A 193 -1.62 -14.40 -31.71
CA THR A 193 -1.53 -15.59 -32.56
C THR A 193 -2.92 -16.18 -32.76
N ILE A 194 -3.68 -15.54 -33.63
CA ILE A 194 -5.00 -16.01 -34.07
C ILE A 194 -4.77 -17.25 -34.92
N ARG A 195 -5.28 -18.38 -34.48
CA ARG A 195 -5.29 -19.60 -35.28
C ARG A 195 -6.19 -19.37 -36.51
N PRO A 196 -5.76 -19.72 -37.73
CA PRO A 196 -6.61 -19.60 -38.90
C PRO A 196 -7.90 -20.44 -38.73
N PRO A 197 -9.01 -20.06 -39.37
CA PRO A 197 -10.25 -20.82 -39.35
C PRO A 197 -10.04 -22.27 -39.80
N LEU A 198 -10.88 -23.16 -39.27
CA LEU A 198 -10.88 -24.56 -39.67
C LEU A 198 -11.67 -24.70 -40.96
N GLU A 199 -10.96 -24.80 -42.08
CA GLU A 199 -11.57 -24.89 -43.41
C GLU A 199 -12.16 -26.28 -43.74
N THR A 200 -12.00 -27.28 -42.86
CA THR A 200 -12.51 -28.63 -43.10
C THR A 200 -13.34 -29.15 -41.93
N GLU A 201 -14.44 -29.84 -42.25
CA GLU A 201 -15.36 -30.43 -41.26
C GLU A 201 -14.64 -31.44 -40.35
N ARG A 202 -13.71 -32.23 -40.91
CA ARG A 202 -12.88 -33.16 -40.14
C ARG A 202 -12.02 -32.43 -39.12
N ALA A 203 -11.33 -31.35 -39.51
CA ALA A 203 -10.50 -30.59 -38.60
C ALA A 203 -11.33 -29.85 -37.53
N PHE A 204 -12.54 -29.40 -37.88
CA PHE A 204 -13.52 -28.85 -36.94
C PHE A 204 -13.93 -29.88 -35.88
N LYS A 205 -14.40 -31.06 -36.29
CA LYS A 205 -14.81 -32.14 -35.39
C LYS A 205 -13.69 -32.58 -34.43
N THR A 206 -12.46 -32.73 -34.93
CA THR A 206 -11.30 -33.09 -34.08
C THR A 206 -10.92 -31.98 -33.10
N SER A 207 -11.21 -30.71 -33.42
CA SER A 207 -10.91 -29.59 -32.51
C SER A 207 -11.88 -29.47 -31.34
N LEU A 208 -13.14 -29.90 -31.54
CA LEU A 208 -14.18 -29.89 -30.50
C LEU A 208 -13.90 -30.94 -29.42
N PHE A 209 -13.34 -32.09 -29.83
CA PHE A 209 -13.03 -33.20 -28.95
C PHE A 209 -11.54 -33.49 -29.00
N LYS A 210 -10.74 -32.62 -28.36
CA LYS A 210 -9.33 -32.94 -28.13
C LYS A 210 -9.27 -34.08 -27.10
N PRO A 211 -8.78 -35.28 -27.45
CA PRO A 211 -8.55 -36.30 -26.44
C PRO A 211 -7.46 -35.79 -25.51
N GLN A 212 -7.84 -35.37 -24.31
CA GLN A 212 -6.86 -35.15 -23.25
C GLN A 212 -6.37 -36.53 -22.82
N ALA A 213 -5.05 -36.72 -22.79
CA ALA A 213 -4.48 -37.90 -22.15
C ALA A 213 -4.93 -37.87 -20.69
N ILE A 214 -5.73 -38.86 -20.28
CA ILE A 214 -6.09 -39.03 -18.88
C ILE A 214 -4.81 -39.48 -18.17
N HIS A 215 -4.26 -38.63 -17.31
CA HIS A 215 -3.14 -39.01 -16.46
C HIS A 215 -3.70 -39.74 -15.25
N LEU A 216 -3.47 -41.05 -15.18
CA LEU A 216 -3.84 -41.83 -14.00
C LEU A 216 -2.75 -41.70 -12.94
N ALA A 217 -3.12 -41.39 -11.70
CA ALA A 217 -2.20 -41.32 -10.57
C ALA A 217 -1.75 -42.71 -10.05
N GLY A 218 -2.07 -43.80 -10.77
CA GLY A 218 -1.73 -45.16 -10.39
C GLY A 218 -2.25 -46.21 -11.39
N PRO A 219 -1.90 -47.50 -11.21
CA PRO A 219 -2.37 -48.60 -12.04
C PRO A 219 -3.89 -48.78 -11.94
N ILE A 220 -4.55 -49.06 -13.07
CA ILE A 220 -5.99 -49.32 -13.11
C ILE A 220 -6.28 -50.59 -12.30
N PRO A 221 -7.14 -50.54 -11.27
CA PRO A 221 -7.49 -51.74 -10.50
C PRO A 221 -8.17 -52.79 -11.39
N ASN A 222 -7.87 -54.06 -11.13
CA ASN A 222 -8.42 -55.18 -11.90
C ASN A 222 -9.96 -55.13 -11.90
N GLY A 223 -10.55 -55.14 -13.10
CA GLY A 223 -12.00 -55.05 -13.29
C GLY A 223 -12.52 -53.70 -13.80
N PHE A 224 -11.67 -52.66 -13.86
CA PHE A 224 -12.04 -51.38 -14.48
C PHE A 224 -11.65 -51.36 -15.97
N THR A 225 -12.63 -51.16 -16.85
CA THR A 225 -12.42 -50.87 -18.27
C THR A 225 -12.70 -49.40 -18.55
N LEU A 226 -11.85 -48.75 -19.33
CA LEU A 226 -12.12 -47.37 -19.77
C LEU A 226 -13.32 -47.40 -20.73
N PRO A 227 -14.30 -46.49 -20.59
CA PRO A 227 -15.42 -46.41 -21.51
C PRO A 227 -14.92 -46.08 -22.92
N ALA A 228 -15.50 -46.74 -23.94
CA ALA A 228 -15.17 -46.46 -25.32
C ALA A 228 -15.44 -44.98 -25.64
N THR A 229 -14.47 -44.30 -26.25
CA THR A 229 -14.55 -42.87 -26.60
C THR A 229 -15.42 -42.59 -27.85
N SER A 230 -16.06 -43.61 -28.41
CA SER A 230 -17.06 -43.46 -29.46
C SER A 230 -18.46 -43.67 -28.88
N LEU A 231 -19.28 -42.62 -28.93
CA LEU A 231 -20.70 -42.72 -28.61
C LEU A 231 -21.41 -43.61 -29.66
N PRO A 232 -22.32 -44.51 -29.25
CA PRO A 232 -23.18 -45.22 -30.20
C PRO A 232 -24.07 -44.21 -30.95
N LEU A 233 -24.34 -44.44 -32.24
CA LEU A 233 -25.13 -43.53 -33.09
C LEU A 233 -26.59 -43.34 -32.61
N THR A 234 -27.08 -44.23 -31.74
CA THR A 234 -28.42 -44.18 -31.16
C THR A 234 -28.34 -44.51 -29.68
N PRO A 235 -28.99 -43.72 -28.80
CA PRO A 235 -29.10 -44.05 -27.38
C PRO A 235 -29.72 -45.43 -27.20
N THR A 236 -29.13 -46.23 -26.32
CA THR A 236 -29.58 -47.58 -26.00
C THR A 236 -30.57 -47.54 -24.85
N ALA A 237 -31.43 -48.55 -24.72
CA ALA A 237 -32.40 -48.64 -23.62
C ALA A 237 -31.74 -48.61 -22.21
N ALA A 238 -30.47 -49.00 -22.11
CA ALA A 238 -29.67 -48.89 -20.90
C ALA A 238 -29.37 -47.43 -20.49
N ASP A 239 -29.33 -46.49 -21.45
CA ASP A 239 -29.09 -45.06 -21.17
C ASP A 239 -30.34 -44.36 -20.58
N LEU A 240 -31.51 -45.01 -20.67
CA LEU A 240 -32.77 -44.57 -20.05
C LEU A 240 -33.06 -45.29 -18.73
N ALA A 241 -32.17 -46.19 -18.29
CA ALA A 241 -32.33 -46.86 -17.01
C ALA A 241 -32.14 -45.86 -15.86
N ALA A 242 -32.93 -46.02 -14.80
CA ALA A 242 -32.78 -45.23 -13.58
C ALA A 242 -31.35 -45.43 -13.04
N THR A 243 -30.58 -44.35 -13.00
CA THR A 243 -29.28 -44.35 -12.32
C THR A 243 -29.55 -44.29 -10.82
N GLU A 244 -29.09 -45.29 -10.06
CA GLU A 244 -29.19 -45.24 -8.61
C GLU A 244 -28.27 -44.13 -8.08
N ASP A 245 -28.84 -43.24 -7.26
CA ASP A 245 -28.08 -42.18 -6.59
C ASP A 245 -27.01 -42.81 -5.69
N ILE A 246 -25.76 -42.42 -5.91
CA ILE A 246 -24.63 -42.84 -5.07
C ILE A 246 -24.86 -42.25 -3.68
N PRO A 247 -24.88 -43.05 -2.59
CA PRO A 247 -25.00 -42.52 -1.24
C PRO A 247 -23.86 -41.56 -0.95
N SER A 248 -24.20 -40.36 -0.46
CA SER A 248 -23.20 -39.39 -0.03
C SER A 248 -22.28 -40.02 1.03
N PRO A 249 -20.95 -39.84 0.94
CA PRO A 249 -20.04 -40.37 1.95
C PRO A 249 -20.35 -39.74 3.32
N PRO A 250 -20.26 -40.50 4.42
CA PRO A 250 -20.51 -39.95 5.75
C PRO A 250 -19.50 -38.85 6.09
N PRO A 251 -19.89 -37.86 6.92
CA PRO A 251 -18.98 -36.80 7.35
C PRO A 251 -17.77 -37.39 8.07
N SER A 252 -16.58 -36.88 7.73
CA SER A 252 -15.31 -37.27 8.34
C SER A 252 -15.36 -37.05 9.85
N LYS A 253 -15.02 -38.08 10.63
CA LYS A 253 -14.77 -37.94 12.07
C LYS A 253 -13.56 -37.03 12.29
N PRO A 254 -13.60 -36.10 13.26
CA PRO A 254 -12.42 -35.35 13.65
C PRO A 254 -11.37 -36.29 14.25
N LEU A 255 -10.11 -36.06 13.87
CA LEU A 255 -8.93 -36.76 14.38
C LEU A 255 -8.84 -36.55 15.91
N PRO A 256 -8.58 -37.60 16.72
CA PRO A 256 -8.24 -37.41 18.12
C PRO A 256 -6.84 -36.77 18.25
N PRO A 257 -6.62 -35.88 19.23
CA PRO A 257 -5.32 -35.24 19.43
C PRO A 257 -4.31 -36.25 20.02
N ALA A 258 -3.11 -36.25 19.46
CA ALA A 258 -1.89 -36.80 20.05
C ALA A 258 -0.75 -35.79 19.86
#